data_AF-A0A927NWK0-F1
#
_entry.id   AF-A0A927NWK0-F1
#
_cell.length_a   1.000
_cell.length_b   1.000
_cell.length_c   1.000
_cell.angle_alpha   90.00
_cell.angle_beta   90.00
_cell.angle_gamma   90.00
#
_symmetry.space_group_name_H-M   'P 1'
#
loop_
_entity.id
_entity.type
_entity.pdbx_description
1 polymer ?
#
loop_
_entity_poly.entity_id
_entity_poly.type
_entity_poly.pdbx_seq_one_letter_code
_entity_poly.pdbx_strand_id
1 'polypeptide(L)' 'MRTCSFCRAKHSRCLQFADITLCPECEKAFSTLSAADPRYGWFVAAMKKNLFSFRCKA' A
#
# COMPACT_ATOMS: atom_id res chain seq x y z
N MET A 1 12.93 -1.77 11.90
CA MET A 1 12.97 -1.80 10.42
C MET A 1 11.73 -2.51 9.93
N ARG A 2 11.01 -1.94 8.95
CA ARG A 2 9.76 -2.50 8.44
C ARG A 2 9.95 -2.95 7.00
N THR A 3 9.28 -4.04 6.62
CA THR A 3 9.33 -4.56 5.25
C THR A 3 8.23 -3.92 4.43
N CYS A 4 8.56 -3.32 3.29
CA CYS A 4 7.57 -2.82 2.37
C CYS A 4 6.81 -4.01 1.74
N SER A 5 5.48 -4.02 1.84
CA SER A 5 4.62 -5.05 1.24
C SER A 5 4.73 -5.10 -0.30
N PHE A 6 5.25 -4.03 -0.91
CA PHE A 6 5.36 -3.88 -2.36
C PHE A 6 6.73 -4.31 -2.90
N CYS A 7 7.80 -3.61 -2.51
CA CYS A 7 9.16 -3.93 -2.98
C CYS A 7 9.84 -5.03 -2.15
N ARG A 8 9.23 -5.49 -1.04
CA ARG A 8 9.78 -6.46 -0.08
C ARG A 8 11.12 -6.06 0.53
N ALA A 9 11.59 -4.84 0.28
CA ALA A 9 12.79 -4.30 0.89
C ALA A 9 12.51 -3.84 2.32
N LYS A 10 13.53 -3.93 3.18
CA LYS A 10 13.49 -3.44 4.55
C LYS A 10 13.91 -1.98 4.56
N HIS A 11 13.02 -1.09 5.01
CA HIS A 11 13.34 0.32 5.19
C HIS A 11 13.18 0.72 6.67
N SER A 12 13.92 1.75 7.07
CA SER A 12 13.87 2.33 8.41
C SER A 12 12.61 3.18 8.59
N ARG A 13 12.18 3.89 7.54
CA ARG A 13 10.92 4.63 7.48
C ARG A 13 9.97 3.95 6.50
N CYS A 14 8.91 3.34 7.02
CA CYS A 14 7.78 2.87 6.23
C CYS A 14 6.49 3.41 6.83
N LEU A 15 5.60 3.86 5.97
CA LEU A 15 4.25 4.22 6.33
C LEU A 15 3.41 2.95 6.42
N GLN A 16 2.64 2.81 7.49
CA GLN A 16 1.78 1.65 7.71
C GLN A 16 0.33 2.12 7.64
N PHE A 17 -0.41 1.62 6.67
CA PHE A 17 -1.84 1.85 6.49
C PHE A 17 -2.57 0.53 6.68
N ALA A 18 -3.23 0.39 7.82
CA ALA A 18 -3.88 -0.85 8.24
C ALA A 18 -2.92 -2.05 8.13
N ASP A 19 -3.18 -3.01 7.23
CA ASP A 19 -2.33 -4.22 7.05
C ASP A 19 -1.21 -4.04 6.00
N ILE A 20 -1.14 -2.88 5.35
CA ILE A 20 -0.16 -2.61 4.28
C ILE A 20 0.97 -1.73 4.82
N THR A 21 2.21 -2.13 4.56
CA THR A 21 3.39 -1.32 4.88
C THR A 21 4.06 -0.85 3.59
N LEU A 22 4.30 0.45 3.44
CA LEU A 22 4.89 1.05 2.25
C LEU A 22 6.12 1.86 2.60
N CYS A 23 7.19 1.72 1.82
CA CYS A 23 8.34 2.61 1.91
C CYS A 23 8.05 3.95 1.18
N PRO A 24 8.75 5.04 1.51
CA PRO A 24 8.52 6.35 0.92
C PRO A 24 8.71 6.39 -0.60
N GLU A 25 9.58 5.56 -1.16
CA GLU A 25 9.74 5.46 -2.63
C GLU A 25 8.50 4.83 -3.29
N CYS A 26 7.99 3.75 -2.70
CA CYS A 26 6.75 3.15 -3.18
C CYS A 26 5.57 4.09 -2.95
N GLU A 27 5.48 4.76 -1.79
CA GLU A 27 4.49 5.80 -1.49
C GLU A 27 4.48 6.93 -2.53
N LYS A 28 5.66 7.47 -2.85
CA LYS A 28 5.80 8.49 -3.88
C LYS A 28 5.39 7.97 -5.25
N ALA A 29 5.80 6.76 -5.60
CA ALA A 29 5.38 6.10 -6.84
C ALA A 29 3.86 5.85 -6.87
N PHE A 30 3.22 5.59 -5.73
CA PHE A 30 1.75 5.45 -5.63
C PHE A 30 1.03 6.76 -5.88
N SER A 31 1.55 7.87 -5.35
CA SER A 31 0.97 9.20 -5.54
C SER A 31 1.02 9.64 -7.00
N THR A 32 1.96 9.11 -7.78
CA THR A 32 2.11 9.33 -9.23
C THR A 32 1.64 8.14 -10.09
N LEU A 33 1.07 7.09 -9.50
CA LEU A 33 0.71 5.88 -10.24
C LEU A 33 -0.55 6.13 -11.08
N SER A 34 -0.41 6.02 -12.41
CA SER A 34 -1.53 6.18 -13.33
C SER A 34 -2.41 4.93 -13.35
N ALA A 35 -3.71 5.10 -13.63
CA ALA A 35 -4.67 4.00 -13.77
C ALA A 35 -4.31 3.00 -14.90
N ALA A 36 -3.40 3.39 -15.81
CA ALA A 36 -2.87 2.54 -16.86
C ALA A 36 -1.75 1.60 -16.39
N ASP A 37 -1.19 1.80 -15.18
CA ASP A 37 -0.14 0.91 -14.67
C ASP A 37 -0.79 -0.41 -14.20
N PRO A 38 -0.27 -1.58 -14.62
CA PRO A 38 -0.83 -2.87 -14.24
C PRO A 38 -0.83 -3.11 -12.72
N ARG A 39 0.00 -2.40 -11.97
CA ARG A 39 0.07 -2.48 -10.50
C ARG A 39 -1.03 -1.67 -9.81
N TYR A 40 -1.72 -0.78 -10.53
CA TYR A 40 -2.84 0.01 -10.03
C TYR A 40 -4.01 -0.88 -9.58
N GLY A 41 -4.29 -1.96 -10.32
CA GLY A 41 -5.38 -2.88 -9.99
C GLY A 41 -5.20 -3.58 -8.65
N TRP A 42 -4.00 -4.12 -8.40
CA TRP A 42 -3.67 -4.71 -7.09
C TRP A 42 -3.74 -3.66 -5.97
N PHE A 43 -3.28 -2.44 -6.23
CA PHE A 43 -3.33 -1.35 -5.26
C PHE A 43 -4.77 -0.95 -4.90
N VAL A 44 -5.65 -0.74 -5.89
CA VAL A 44 -7.05 -0.42 -5.64
C VAL A 44 -7.73 -1.56 -4.89
N ALA A 45 -7.43 -2.82 -5.21
CA ALA A 45 -7.95 -3.96 -4.46
C ALA A 45 -7.46 -3.97 -3.00
N ALA A 46 -6.18 -3.70 -2.77
CA ALA A 46 -5.58 -3.67 -1.43
C ALA A 46 -6.11 -2.48 -0.60
N MET A 47 -6.22 -1.28 -1.19
CA MET A 47 -6.81 -0.10 -0.55
C MET A 47 -8.30 -0.27 -0.31
N LYS A 48 -9.06 -0.82 -1.27
CA LYS A 48 -10.47 -1.17 -1.05
C LYS A 48 -10.60 -2.16 0.09
N LYS A 49 -9.83 -3.24 0.12
CA LYS A 49 -9.88 -4.21 1.21
C LYS A 49 -9.62 -3.55 2.57
N ASN A 50 -8.67 -2.62 2.66
CA ASN A 50 -8.35 -1.94 3.92
C ASN A 50 -9.38 -0.85 4.29
N LEU A 51 -9.83 -0.02 3.35
CA LEU A 51 -10.87 1.01 3.56
C LEU A 51 -12.25 0.39 3.86
N PHE A 52 -12.60 -0.71 3.19
CA PHE A 52 -13.86 -1.44 3.44
C PHE A 52 -13.76 -2.42 4.62
N SER A 53 -12.57 -2.90 5.00
CA SER A 53 -12.38 -3.66 6.27
C SER A 53 -12.65 -2.82 7.51
N PHE A 54 -12.64 -1.48 7.42
CA PHE A 54 -13.10 -0.63 8.54
C PHE A 54 -14.61 -0.78 8.82
N ARG A 55 -15.37 -1.52 7.99
CA ARG A 55 -16.83 -1.61 8.09
C ARG A 55 -17.40 -2.99 8.45
N CYS A 56 -16.61 -3.92 8.97
CA CYS A 56 -17.11 -5.14 9.63
C CYS A 56 -16.22 -5.55 10.82
N LYS A 57 -16.32 -4.81 11.92
CA LYS A 57 -16.22 -5.39 13.26
C LYS A 57 -17.53 -5.05 13.96
N ALA A 58 -18.54 -5.87 13.69
CA ALA A 58 -19.73 -6.02 14.53
C ALA A 58 -19.45 -7.15 15.52
#